data_AF-A0A329RF57-F1
#
_entry.id   AF-A0A329RF57-F1
#
_cell.length_a   1.000
_cell.length_b   1.000
_cell.length_c   1.000
_cell.angle_alpha   90.00
_cell.angle_beta   90.00
_cell.angle_gamma   90.00
#
_symmetry.space_group_name_H-M   'P 1'
#
loop_
_entity.id
_entity.type
_entity.pdbx_description
1 polymer ?
#
loop_
_entity_poly.entity_id
_entity_poly.type
_entity_poly.pdbx_seq_one_letter_code
_entity_poly.pdbx_strand_id
1 'polypeptide(L)'
;MFEYNEAREKNKAKPARKLIGSYFGEKIMIYTPLLKWYLSHGMEITKTYSFIKASAHKAFTPFMEAVSIARRVGDEDKSKAMIAEMMKLVGNSAFGRSDMGMSRHKQVKYESNEDKIKSQAPSQ
;
A
#
# COMPACT_ATOMS: atom_id res chain seq x y z
N MET A 1 -4.69 2.81 20.25
CA MET A 1 -3.62 3.81 19.92
C MET A 1 -3.48 4.86 21.03
N PHE A 2 -4.59 5.36 21.58
CA PHE A 2 -4.59 6.23 22.78
C PHE A 2 -4.04 5.50 24.02
N GLU A 3 -4.62 4.35 24.37
CA GLU A 3 -4.21 3.53 25.53
C GLU A 3 -2.77 3.00 25.43
N TYR A 4 -2.33 2.63 24.23
CA TYR A 4 -0.94 2.18 23.96
C TYR A 4 0.10 3.28 24.25
N ASN A 5 -0.26 4.55 24.06
CA ASN A 5 0.62 5.68 24.37
C ASN A 5 0.56 6.06 25.85
N GLU A 6 -0.58 5.86 26.52
CA GLU A 6 -0.76 6.08 27.96
C GLU A 6 0.15 5.15 28.78
N ALA A 7 0.23 3.87 28.42
CA ALA A 7 1.03 2.85 29.11
C ALA A 7 2.56 3.10 29.12
N ARG A 8 3.07 4.10 28.38
CA ARG A 8 4.52 4.34 28.23
C ARG A 8 5.13 5.29 29.27
N GLU A 9 4.34 5.89 30.17
CA GLU A 9 4.81 6.76 31.26
C GLU A 9 5.99 7.68 30.87
N LYS A 10 7.21 7.42 31.36
CA LYS A 10 8.44 8.21 31.11
C LYS A 10 8.93 8.18 29.64
N ASN A 11 8.44 7.24 28.83
CA ASN A 11 8.69 7.12 27.39
C ASN A 11 7.49 7.57 26.53
N LYS A 12 6.61 8.41 27.09
CA LYS A 12 5.56 9.10 26.31
C LYS A 12 6.23 9.98 25.24
N ALA A 13 5.73 9.89 24.00
CA ALA A 13 6.14 10.82 22.96
C ALA A 13 5.90 12.26 23.44
N LYS A 14 6.86 13.17 23.21
CA LYS A 14 6.69 14.58 23.59
C LYS A 14 5.37 15.11 23.04
N PRO A 15 4.65 15.98 23.78
CA PRO A 15 3.45 16.63 23.29
C PRO A 15 3.77 17.34 21.97
N ALA A 16 3.36 16.72 20.88
CA ALA A 16 3.46 17.30 19.55
C ALA A 16 2.05 17.71 19.17
N ARG A 17 1.91 18.91 18.60
CA ARG A 17 0.67 19.33 17.95
C ARG A 17 0.51 18.48 16.70
N LYS A 18 0.05 17.25 16.87
CA LYS A 18 -0.34 16.39 15.77
C LYS A 18 -1.48 17.12 15.07
N LEU A 19 -1.32 17.31 13.77
CA LEU A 19 -2.41 17.78 12.93
C LEU A 19 -3.49 16.70 13.04
N ILE A 20 -4.46 16.87 13.95
CA ILE A 20 -5.74 16.21 13.76
C ILE A 20 -6.27 16.88 12.51
N GLY A 21 -6.00 16.26 11.36
CA GLY A 21 -6.59 16.66 10.10
C GLY A 21 -8.09 16.61 10.32
N SER A 22 -8.69 17.80 10.46
CA SER A 22 -10.11 18.10 10.57
C SER A 22 -11.04 16.95 10.97
N TYR A 23 -11.81 17.12 12.05
CA TYR A 23 -12.98 16.27 12.37
C TYR A 23 -14.13 16.40 11.34
N PHE A 24 -13.90 17.09 10.24
CA PHE A 24 -14.83 17.27 9.13
C PHE A 24 -14.14 16.90 7.82
N GLY A 25 -14.94 16.43 6.86
CA GLY A 25 -14.48 16.04 5.55
C GLY A 25 -15.55 16.31 4.51
N GLU A 26 -15.16 16.88 3.37
CA GLU A 26 -16.07 17.12 2.25
C GLU A 26 -15.66 16.24 1.06
N LYS A 27 -16.64 15.56 0.44
CA LYS A 27 -16.44 14.71 -0.76
C LYS A 27 -15.30 13.69 -0.62
N ILE A 28 -15.25 13.00 0.52
CA ILE A 28 -14.28 11.92 0.77
C ILE A 28 -14.83 10.59 0.25
N MET A 29 -14.03 9.85 -0.51
CA MET A 29 -14.29 8.44 -0.81
C MET A 29 -13.72 7.57 0.32
N ILE A 30 -14.58 6.79 0.98
CA ILE A 30 -14.21 5.96 2.14
C ILE A 30 -14.56 4.50 1.86
N TYR A 31 -13.62 3.60 2.16
CA TYR A 31 -13.89 2.16 2.09
C TYR A 31 -14.92 1.73 3.11
N THR A 32 -15.84 0.84 2.72
CA THR A 32 -16.96 0.41 3.58
C THR A 32 -16.55 -0.06 4.99
N PRO A 33 -15.49 -0.85 5.21
CA PRO A 33 -15.09 -1.27 6.56
C PRO A 33 -14.68 -0.09 7.44
N LEU A 34 -13.92 0.86 6.88
CA LEU A 34 -13.48 2.05 7.59
C LEU A 34 -14.66 2.98 7.90
N LEU A 35 -15.60 3.11 6.95
CA LEU A 35 -16.82 3.88 7.15
C LEU A 35 -17.64 3.34 8.32
N LYS A 36 -17.86 2.01 8.37
CA LYS A 36 -18.56 1.36 9.49
C LYS A 36 -17.89 1.65 10.83
N TRP A 37 -16.56 1.59 10.87
CA TRP A 37 -15.80 1.92 12.07
C TRP A 37 -16.00 3.38 12.48
N TYR A 38 -15.93 4.33 11.54
CA TYR A 38 -16.16 5.74 11.87
C TYR A 38 -17.58 6.02 12.35
N LEU A 39 -18.59 5.40 11.72
CA LEU A 39 -19.99 5.50 12.15
C LEU A 39 -20.16 5.00 13.59
N SER A 40 -19.51 3.90 13.97
CA SER A 40 -19.56 3.40 15.35
C SER A 40 -18.84 4.29 16.36
N HIS A 41 -18.03 5.25 15.89
CA HIS A 41 -17.28 6.20 16.72
C HIS A 41 -17.83 7.63 16.60
N GLY A 42 -19.08 7.78 16.14
CA GLY A 42 -19.79 9.06 16.14
C GLY A 42 -19.55 9.94 14.91
N MET A 43 -19.03 9.39 13.81
CA MET A 43 -19.06 10.10 12.53
C MET A 43 -20.51 10.25 12.04
N GLU A 44 -20.89 11.46 11.66
CA GLU A 44 -22.18 11.76 11.06
C GLU A 44 -22.03 11.99 9.56
N ILE A 45 -22.84 11.29 8.76
CA ILE A 45 -22.88 11.49 7.30
C ILE A 45 -24.00 12.49 7.00
N THR A 46 -23.62 13.66 6.48
CA THR A 46 -24.59 14.71 6.11
C THR A 46 -25.08 14.57 4.67
N LYS A 47 -24.23 14.11 3.74
CA LYS A 47 -24.53 13.96 2.31
C LYS A 47 -23.82 12.74 1.71
N THR A 48 -24.51 12.02 0.83
CA THR A 48 -23.96 10.91 0.03
C THR A 48 -24.09 11.24 -1.45
N TYR A 49 -23.06 10.95 -2.25
CA TYR A 49 -23.03 11.29 -3.67
C TYR A 49 -23.03 10.06 -4.59
N SER A 50 -22.18 9.08 -4.32
CA SER A 50 -22.03 7.88 -5.15
C SER A 50 -21.63 6.67 -4.33
N PHE A 51 -21.93 5.49 -4.86
CA PHE A 51 -21.59 4.20 -4.27
C PHE A 51 -20.87 3.36 -5.32
N ILE A 52 -19.68 2.86 -4.97
CA ILE A 52 -18.90 1.97 -5.83
C ILE A 52 -18.93 0.59 -5.21
N LYS A 53 -19.52 -0.38 -5.91
CA LYS A 53 -19.49 -1.78 -5.49
C LYS A 53 -18.10 -2.34 -5.76
N ALA A 54 -17.37 -2.69 -4.70
CA ALA A 54 -16.13 -3.43 -4.84
C ALA A 54 -16.41 -4.84 -5.36
N SER A 55 -15.81 -5.22 -6.48
CA SER A 55 -15.76 -6.61 -6.93
C SER A 55 -14.53 -7.28 -6.34
N ALA A 56 -14.75 -8.38 -5.62
CA ALA A 56 -13.65 -9.17 -5.07
C ALA A 56 -12.99 -9.97 -6.19
N HIS A 57 -11.79 -9.55 -6.61
CA HIS A 57 -10.95 -10.33 -7.52
C HIS A 57 -9.57 -10.53 -6.91
N LYS A 58 -9.03 -11.73 -7.11
CA LYS A 58 -7.72 -12.15 -6.62
C LYS A 58 -6.66 -12.06 -7.72
N ALA A 59 -6.60 -10.93 -8.43
CA ALA A 59 -5.71 -10.75 -9.58
C ALA A 59 -4.22 -10.93 -9.25
N PHE A 60 -3.83 -10.69 -8.00
CA PHE A 60 -2.44 -10.79 -7.54
C PHE A 60 -2.11 -12.10 -6.82
N THR A 61 -3.02 -13.09 -6.81
CA THR A 61 -2.78 -14.36 -6.08
C THR A 61 -1.48 -15.04 -6.51
N PRO A 62 -1.19 -15.26 -7.81
CA PRO A 62 0.05 -15.93 -8.21
C PRO A 62 1.31 -15.19 -7.73
N PHE A 63 1.27 -13.86 -7.80
CA PHE A 63 2.37 -13.01 -7.34
C PHE A 63 2.56 -13.10 -5.82
N MET A 64 1.49 -12.96 -5.05
CA MET A 64 1.55 -12.99 -3.58
C MET A 64 1.93 -14.38 -3.06
N GLU A 65 1.49 -15.44 -3.74
CA GLU A 65 1.91 -16.81 -3.44
C GLU A 65 3.40 -17.01 -3.68
N ALA A 66 3.94 -16.55 -4.81
CA ALA A 66 5.38 -16.65 -5.10
C ALA A 66 6.23 -15.93 -4.04
N VAL A 67 5.84 -14.71 -3.65
CA VAL A 67 6.50 -13.96 -2.57
C VAL A 67 6.42 -14.73 -1.24
N SER A 68 5.24 -15.26 -0.91
CA SER A 68 5.00 -15.96 0.36
C SER A 68 5.77 -17.28 0.44
N ILE A 69 5.83 -18.04 -0.65
CA ILE A 69 6.57 -19.30 -0.74
C ILE A 69 8.07 -19.04 -0.58
N ALA A 70 8.62 -18.07 -1.31
CA ALA A 70 10.04 -17.71 -1.20
C ALA A 70 10.42 -17.28 0.22
N ARG A 71 9.50 -16.58 0.93
CA ARG A 71 9.67 -16.23 2.34
C ARG A 71 9.73 -17.45 3.26
N ARG A 72 8.78 -18.37 3.13
CA ARG A 72 8.76 -19.61 3.94
C ARG A 72 10.01 -20.45 3.72
N VAL A 73 10.41 -20.62 2.46
CA VAL A 73 11.62 -21.36 2.09
C VAL A 73 12.88 -20.72 2.68
N GLY A 74 12.99 -19.39 2.70
CA GLY A 74 14.13 -18.71 3.34
C GLY A 74 14.12 -18.75 4.86
N ASP A 75 12.95 -18.92 5.48
CA ASP A 75 12.84 -19.12 6.94
C ASP A 75 13.27 -20.55 7.33
N GLU A 76 13.02 -21.54 6.47
CA GLU A 76 13.45 -22.94 6.63
C GLU A 76 14.94 -23.15 6.29
N ASP A 77 15.43 -22.53 5.22
CA ASP A 77 16.79 -22.71 4.68
C ASP A 77 17.56 -21.39 4.65
N LYS A 78 18.53 -21.26 5.56
CA LYS A 78 19.37 -20.06 5.70
C LYS A 78 20.18 -19.74 4.44
N SER A 79 20.47 -20.72 3.57
CA SER A 79 21.18 -20.45 2.32
C SER A 79 20.34 -19.64 1.33
N LYS A 80 19.02 -19.63 1.49
CA LYS A 80 18.05 -18.90 0.65
C LYS A 80 17.56 -17.59 1.29
N ALA A 81 18.14 -17.20 2.43
CA ALA A 81 17.75 -15.98 3.15
C ALA A 81 17.85 -14.72 2.26
N MET A 82 18.87 -14.63 1.40
CA MET A 82 19.03 -13.51 0.48
C MET A 82 17.85 -13.42 -0.51
N ILE A 83 17.46 -14.55 -1.12
CA ILE A 83 16.34 -14.60 -2.07
C ILE A 83 15.03 -14.22 -1.37
N ALA A 84 14.84 -14.67 -0.13
CA ALA A 84 13.65 -14.36 0.65
C ALA A 84 13.53 -12.86 0.97
N GLU A 85 14.64 -12.20 1.35
CA GLU A 85 14.65 -10.74 1.56
C GLU A 85 14.46 -9.97 0.24
N MET A 86 15.00 -10.44 -0.88
CA MET A 86 14.72 -9.84 -2.20
C MET A 86 13.24 -9.94 -2.55
N MET A 87 12.61 -11.10 -2.37
CA MET A 87 11.18 -11.30 -2.65
C MET A 87 10.28 -10.47 -1.73
N LYS A 88 10.68 -10.27 -0.47
CA LYS A 88 10.01 -9.35 0.45
C LYS A 88 10.03 -7.91 -0.08
N LEU A 89 11.20 -7.46 -0.55
CA LEU A 89 11.37 -6.13 -1.11
C LEU A 89 10.50 -5.95 -2.36
N VAL A 90 10.49 -6.95 -3.25
CA VAL A 90 9.63 -6.96 -4.44
C VAL A 90 8.15 -6.89 -4.04
N GLY A 91 7.71 -7.72 -3.08
CA GLY A 91 6.33 -7.71 -2.57
C GLY A 91 5.90 -6.35 -2.02
N ASN A 92 6.74 -5.75 -1.17
CA ASN A 92 6.45 -4.44 -0.57
C ASN A 92 6.45 -3.31 -1.61
N SER A 93 7.41 -3.33 -2.55
CA SER A 93 7.52 -2.28 -3.57
C SER A 93 6.39 -2.32 -4.60
N ALA A 94 5.83 -3.50 -4.89
CA ALA A 94 4.71 -3.64 -5.82
C ALA A 94 3.47 -2.82 -5.41
N PHE A 95 3.17 -2.74 -4.11
CA PHE A 95 2.08 -1.90 -3.59
C PHE A 95 2.34 -0.42 -3.87
N GLY A 96 3.51 0.09 -3.47
CA GLY A 96 3.87 1.49 -3.68
C GLY A 96 3.95 1.86 -5.16
N ARG A 97 4.34 0.92 -6.03
CA ARG A 97 4.37 1.13 -7.48
C ARG A 97 2.97 1.19 -8.09
N SER A 98 2.03 0.41 -7.57
CA SER A 98 0.64 0.38 -8.06
C SER A 98 -0.13 1.67 -7.72
N ASP A 99 0.19 2.32 -6.60
CA ASP A 99 -0.40 3.59 -6.17
C ASP A 99 0.39 4.83 -6.63
N MET A 100 1.40 4.65 -7.49
CA MET A 100 2.31 5.71 -7.86
C MET A 100 1.64 6.75 -8.75
N GLY A 101 1.61 8.01 -8.30
CA GLY A 101 1.13 9.14 -9.09
C GLY A 101 1.99 9.39 -10.33
N MET A 102 1.42 9.15 -11.51
CA MET A 102 2.14 9.31 -12.79
C MET A 102 2.28 10.78 -13.25
N SER A 103 1.58 11.72 -12.62
CA SER A 103 1.56 13.16 -13.02
C SER A 103 2.92 13.85 -13.04
N ARG A 104 3.92 13.30 -12.35
CA ARG A 104 5.29 13.82 -12.29
C ARG A 104 6.26 13.14 -13.26
N HIS A 105 5.83 12.11 -13.99
CA HIS A 105 6.64 11.41 -14.99
C HIS A 105 6.61 12.18 -16.31
N LYS A 106 7.32 13.32 -16.37
CA LYS A 106 7.28 14.26 -17.50
C LYS A 106 8.38 14.05 -18.55
N GLN A 107 9.40 13.27 -18.22
CA GLN A 107 10.50 13.00 -19.14
C GLN A 107 10.20 11.76 -19.96
N VAL A 108 9.87 11.97 -21.23
CA VAL A 108 9.74 10.91 -22.23
C VAL A 108 10.98 10.95 -23.10
N LYS A 109 11.71 9.83 -23.17
CA LYS A 109 12.78 9.63 -24.15
C LYS A 109 12.24 8.72 -25.22
N TYR A 110 12.35 9.15 -26.47
CA TYR A 110 12.04 8.32 -27.63
C TYR A 110 13.29 7.55 -28.03
N GLU A 111 13.17 6.24 -28.18
CA GLU A 111 14.20 5.38 -28.75
C GLU A 111 13.61 4.75 -30.01
N SER A 112 14.28 4.95 -31.15
CA SER A 112 13.83 4.46 -32.45
C SER A 112 14.64 3.25 -32.91
N ASN A 113 15.71 2.89 -32.18
CA ASN A 113 16.51 1.73 -32.49
C ASN A 113 15.83 0.46 -31.95
N GLU A 114 15.31 -0.36 -32.87
CA GLU A 114 14.61 -1.61 -32.54
C GLU A 114 15.41 -2.57 -31.65
N ASP A 115 16.73 -2.65 -31.82
CA ASP A 115 17.57 -3.58 -31.04
C ASP A 115 17.66 -3.15 -29.57
N LYS A 116 17.63 -1.84 -29.32
CA LYS A 116 17.58 -1.27 -27.97
C LYS A 116 16.21 -1.40 -27.33
N ILE A 117 15.15 -1.32 -28.14
CA ILE A 117 13.77 -1.51 -27.65
C ILE A 117 13.56 -2.98 -27.24
N LYS A 118 14.00 -3.92 -28.08
CA LYS A 118 13.89 -5.36 -27.83
C LYS A 118 14.73 -5.83 -26.64
N SER A 119 15.86 -5.20 -26.35
CA SER A 119 16.69 -5.53 -25.19
C SER A 119 16.20 -4.93 -23.86
N GLN A 120 15.35 -3.90 -23.89
CA GLN A 120 14.76 -3.29 -22.69
C GLN A 120 13.36 -3.78 -22.35
N ALA A 121 12.63 -4.33 -23.33
CA ALA A 121 11.34 -4.96 -23.08
C ALA A 121 11.55 -6.37 -22.48
N PRO A 122 10.93 -6.71 -21.33
CA PRO A 122 10.96 -8.09 -20.86
C PRO A 122 10.29 -8.97 -21.92
N SER A 123 11.01 -10.00 -22.38
CA SER A 123 10.49 -11.03 -23.28
C SER A 123 9.21 -11.62 -22.68
N GLN A 124 8.11 -11.51 -23.43
CA GLN A 124 6.84 -12.18 -23.11
C GLN A 124 6.95 -13.69 -23.32
#